data_AF-V5FAB3-F1
#
_entry.id   AF-V5FAB3-F1
#
_cell.length_a   1.000
_cell.length_b   1.000
_cell.length_c   1.000
_cell.angle_alpha   90.00
_cell.angle_beta   90.00
_cell.angle_gamma   90.00
#
_symmetry.space_group_name_H-M   'P 1'
#
loop_
_entity.id
_entity.type
_entity.pdbx_description
1 polymer ?
#
loop_
_entity_poly.entity_id
_entity_poly.type
_entity_poly.pdbx_seq_one_letter_code
_entity_poly.pdbx_strand_id
1 'polypeptide(L)'
;MEPRYNILKDAFEGLDTFATVKVLLDYGMSANPYIYTHTSLLDKAVQMGKCDVAELLLDHGAGLDCKRFQQVLVQAIKNDDPDMISLLIKHGASMENTNAFDLALVNRRIASARKLLELGADINGMSAVRHHRKGGTSKVKAGTPLHRVIGAAIWKPGATCSRKEMVRFLLENGANTDIVYGRHTVQACTI
;
A
#
# COMPACT_ATOMS: atom_id res chain seq x y z
N MET A 1 -25.46 2.32 -26.22
CA MET A 1 -26.00 2.98 -25.01
C MET A 1 -25.55 2.15 -23.83
N GLU A 2 -24.64 2.67 -23.00
CA GLU A 2 -24.14 1.94 -21.82
C GLU A 2 -25.09 2.12 -20.63
N PRO A 3 -25.20 1.16 -19.69
CA PRO A 3 -26.22 1.17 -18.66
C PRO A 3 -25.85 2.12 -17.51
N ARG A 4 -26.68 3.17 -17.31
CA ARG A 4 -26.56 4.21 -16.25
C ARG A 4 -26.62 3.69 -14.82
N TYR A 5 -27.04 2.44 -14.61
CA TYR A 5 -27.32 1.86 -13.31
C TYR A 5 -26.60 0.51 -13.19
N ASN A 6 -25.83 0.33 -12.12
CA ASN A 6 -25.18 -0.93 -11.82
C ASN A 6 -25.62 -1.39 -10.42
N ILE A 7 -26.44 -2.43 -10.38
CA ILE A 7 -27.02 -2.93 -9.12
C ILE A 7 -25.95 -3.36 -8.10
N LEU A 8 -24.77 -3.80 -8.57
CA LEU A 8 -23.66 -4.15 -7.69
C LEU A 8 -23.05 -2.90 -7.03
N LYS A 9 -23.03 -1.77 -7.74
CA LYS A 9 -22.62 -0.48 -7.17
C LYS A 9 -23.65 0.04 -6.16
N ASP A 10 -24.94 -0.01 -6.50
CA ASP A 10 -25.99 0.47 -5.62
C ASP A 10 -26.07 -0.37 -4.32
N ALA A 11 -25.89 -1.70 -4.45
CA ALA A 11 -25.73 -2.61 -3.31
C ALA A 11 -24.53 -2.24 -2.41
N PHE A 12 -23.48 -1.68 -3.01
CA PHE A 12 -22.28 -1.27 -2.29
C PHE A 12 -22.48 0.02 -1.47
N GLU A 13 -23.39 0.91 -1.90
CA GLU A 13 -23.76 2.15 -1.21
C GLU A 13 -24.88 1.94 -0.17
N GLY A 14 -25.54 0.78 -0.17
CA GLY A 14 -26.58 0.40 0.79
C GLY A 14 -26.06 -0.04 2.18
N LEU A 15 -27.00 -0.24 3.11
CA LEU A 15 -26.73 -0.60 4.52
C LEU A 15 -26.12 -2.01 4.67
N ASP A 16 -26.66 -3.01 3.97
CA ASP A 16 -26.21 -4.41 4.04
C ASP A 16 -25.25 -4.76 2.89
N THR A 17 -24.13 -4.04 2.82
CA THR A 17 -23.19 -4.13 1.69
C THR A 17 -22.65 -5.54 1.46
N PHE A 18 -22.15 -6.22 2.50
CA PHE A 18 -21.52 -7.53 2.35
C PHE A 18 -22.51 -8.60 1.85
N ALA A 19 -23.63 -8.77 2.55
CA ALA A 19 -24.63 -9.79 2.22
C ALA A 19 -25.21 -9.58 0.81
N THR A 20 -25.53 -8.33 0.46
CA THR A 20 -26.10 -8.00 -0.86
C THR A 20 -25.09 -8.23 -1.97
N VAL A 21 -23.85 -7.75 -1.82
CA VAL A 21 -22.79 -7.95 -2.82
C VAL A 21 -22.49 -9.44 -3.00
N LYS A 22 -22.43 -10.20 -1.90
CA LYS A 22 -22.21 -11.66 -1.95
C LYS A 22 -23.28 -12.37 -2.76
N VAL A 23 -24.56 -12.13 -2.46
CA VAL A 23 -25.65 -12.74 -3.23
C VAL A 23 -25.53 -12.37 -4.71
N LEU A 24 -25.31 -11.10 -5.03
CA LEU A 24 -25.18 -10.67 -6.42
C LEU A 24 -24.04 -11.38 -7.17
N LEU A 25 -22.88 -11.54 -6.53
CA LEU A 25 -21.74 -12.27 -7.10
C LEU A 25 -22.00 -13.78 -7.22
N ASP A 26 -22.63 -14.40 -6.22
CA ASP A 26 -23.01 -15.82 -6.22
C ASP A 26 -23.97 -16.15 -7.39
N TYR A 27 -24.81 -15.20 -7.81
CA TYR A 27 -25.68 -15.31 -8.99
C TYR A 27 -24.96 -15.05 -10.33
N GLY A 28 -23.63 -14.94 -10.33
CA GLY A 28 -22.81 -14.81 -11.54
C GLY A 28 -22.65 -13.40 -12.06
N MET A 29 -22.94 -12.37 -11.24
CA MET A 29 -22.59 -11.01 -11.62
C MET A 29 -21.07 -10.82 -11.70
N SER A 30 -20.62 -10.05 -12.69
CA SER A 30 -19.20 -9.71 -12.82
C SER A 30 -18.72 -8.89 -11.62
N ALA A 31 -17.65 -9.35 -10.97
CA ALA A 31 -16.93 -8.61 -9.93
C ALA A 31 -16.20 -7.37 -10.47
N ASN A 32 -16.11 -7.23 -11.79
CA ASN A 32 -15.62 -6.05 -12.50
C ASN A 32 -16.77 -5.36 -13.24
N PRO A 33 -17.70 -4.70 -12.52
CA PRO A 33 -18.74 -3.91 -13.16
C PRO A 33 -18.09 -2.77 -13.97
N TYR A 34 -18.54 -2.56 -15.20
CA TYR A 34 -18.20 -1.34 -15.93
C TYR A 34 -18.97 -0.17 -15.28
N ILE A 35 -18.24 0.68 -14.54
CA ILE A 35 -18.80 1.86 -13.89
C ILE A 35 -18.32 3.10 -14.68
N TYR A 36 -19.17 4.12 -14.85
CA TYR A 36 -18.80 5.38 -15.51
C TYR A 36 -17.63 6.11 -14.85
N THR A 37 -17.37 5.80 -13.59
CA THR A 37 -16.17 6.24 -12.89
C THR A 37 -15.04 5.33 -13.28
N HIS A 38 -13.87 5.87 -13.63
CA HIS A 38 -12.62 5.11 -13.78
C HIS A 38 -12.14 4.39 -12.50
N THR A 39 -13.02 4.24 -11.50
CA THR A 39 -12.84 3.66 -10.19
C THR A 39 -13.56 2.31 -10.16
N SER A 40 -12.82 1.23 -9.92
CA SER A 40 -13.36 -0.11 -9.74
C SER A 40 -14.11 -0.23 -8.41
N LEU A 41 -14.97 -1.24 -8.28
CA LEU A 41 -15.66 -1.52 -7.02
C LEU A 41 -14.67 -1.85 -5.88
N LEU A 42 -13.58 -2.55 -6.23
CA LEU A 42 -12.48 -2.83 -5.32
C LEU A 42 -11.77 -1.55 -4.84
N ASP A 43 -11.56 -0.55 -5.71
CA ASP A 43 -11.00 0.74 -5.28
C ASP A 43 -11.88 1.40 -4.20
N LYS A 44 -13.20 1.26 -4.32
CA LYS A 44 -14.15 1.82 -3.35
C LYS A 44 -14.13 1.04 -2.03
N ALA A 45 -14.05 -0.29 -2.08
CA ALA A 45 -13.86 -1.14 -0.91
C ALA A 45 -12.62 -0.77 -0.12
N VAL A 46 -11.50 -0.58 -0.81
CA VAL A 46 -10.23 -0.16 -0.20
C VAL A 46 -10.31 1.25 0.38
N GLN A 47 -10.92 2.21 -0.33
CA GLN A 47 -11.10 3.57 0.18
C GLN A 47 -11.96 3.63 1.44
N MET A 48 -12.95 2.75 1.55
CA MET A 48 -13.85 2.67 2.70
C MET A 48 -13.34 1.74 3.81
N GLY A 49 -12.21 1.05 3.62
CA GLY A 49 -11.68 0.07 4.58
C GLY A 49 -12.53 -1.19 4.73
N LYS A 50 -13.39 -1.51 3.75
CA LYS A 50 -14.24 -2.72 3.75
C LYS A 50 -13.42 -3.93 3.29
N CYS A 51 -12.56 -4.45 4.17
CA CYS A 51 -11.69 -5.61 3.90
C CYS A 51 -12.47 -6.86 3.47
N ASP A 52 -13.56 -7.16 4.15
CA ASP A 52 -14.48 -8.26 3.89
C ASP A 52 -15.05 -8.22 2.46
N VAL A 53 -15.47 -7.04 2.01
CA VAL A 53 -16.01 -6.85 0.66
C VAL A 53 -14.89 -6.86 -0.38
N ALA A 54 -13.71 -6.33 -0.06
CA ALA A 54 -12.55 -6.41 -0.93
C ALA A 54 -12.10 -7.86 -1.17
N GLU A 55 -12.12 -8.69 -0.12
CA GLU A 55 -11.80 -10.13 -0.21
C GLU A 55 -12.78 -10.83 -1.12
N LEU A 56 -14.07 -10.65 -0.86
CA LEU A 56 -15.16 -11.21 -1.64
C LEU A 56 -15.04 -10.87 -3.14
N LEU A 57 -14.71 -9.60 -3.46
CA LEU A 57 -14.54 -9.16 -4.85
C LEU A 57 -13.33 -9.83 -5.51
N LEU A 58 -12.19 -9.91 -4.81
CA LEU A 58 -10.99 -10.54 -5.33
C LEU A 58 -11.15 -12.05 -5.50
N ASP A 59 -11.85 -12.72 -4.60
CA ASP A 59 -12.19 -14.14 -4.69
C ASP A 59 -13.08 -14.45 -5.91
N HIS A 60 -13.97 -13.52 -6.26
CA HIS A 60 -14.79 -13.59 -7.48
C HIS A 60 -14.07 -13.07 -8.74
N GLY A 61 -12.74 -12.93 -8.69
CA GLY A 61 -11.93 -12.59 -9.85
C GLY A 61 -12.01 -11.13 -10.27
N ALA A 62 -12.24 -10.20 -9.34
CA ALA A 62 -12.06 -8.77 -9.60
C ALA A 62 -10.61 -8.48 -10.01
N GLY A 63 -10.35 -8.54 -11.32
CA GLY A 63 -9.05 -8.30 -11.89
C GLY A 63 -8.70 -6.82 -11.91
N LEU A 64 -7.61 -6.45 -11.26
CA LEU A 64 -6.99 -5.14 -11.42
C LEU A 64 -5.80 -5.23 -12.38
N ASP A 65 -5.60 -4.20 -13.19
CA ASP A 65 -4.34 -4.05 -13.91
C ASP A 65 -3.19 -3.77 -12.91
N CYS A 66 -1.95 -3.96 -13.36
CA CYS A 66 -0.76 -3.76 -12.52
C CYS A 66 -0.68 -2.35 -11.90
N LYS A 67 -1.14 -1.31 -12.61
CA LYS A 67 -1.11 0.07 -12.12
C LYS A 67 -2.17 0.30 -11.05
N ARG A 68 -3.34 -0.33 -11.20
CA ARG A 68 -4.44 -0.24 -10.27
C ARG A 68 -4.14 -0.97 -8.96
N PHE A 69 -3.56 -2.16 -9.03
CA PHE A 69 -3.06 -2.88 -7.84
C PHE A 69 -2.10 -2.00 -7.01
N GLN A 70 -1.23 -1.24 -7.68
CA GLN A 70 -0.33 -0.31 -7.00
C GLN A 70 -1.11 0.82 -6.31
N GLN A 71 -2.13 1.38 -6.97
CA GLN A 71 -2.93 2.46 -6.40
C GLN A 71 -3.73 2.01 -5.17
N VAL A 72 -4.37 0.83 -5.22
CA VAL A 72 -5.11 0.31 -4.06
C VAL A 72 -4.19 -0.04 -2.90
N LEU A 73 -3.01 -0.63 -3.17
CA LEU A 73 -2.03 -0.91 -2.11
C LEU A 73 -1.52 0.38 -1.45
N VAL A 74 -1.23 1.42 -2.23
CA VAL A 74 -0.86 2.75 -1.73
C VAL A 74 -1.95 3.32 -0.83
N GLN A 75 -3.22 3.13 -1.18
CA GLN A 75 -4.35 3.61 -0.37
C GLN A 75 -4.48 2.83 0.95
N ALA A 76 -4.35 1.51 0.93
CA ALA A 76 -4.36 0.67 2.13
C ALA A 76 -3.26 1.09 3.13
N ILE A 77 -2.05 1.34 2.63
CA ILE A 77 -0.92 1.85 3.44
C ILE A 77 -1.24 3.22 4.02
N LYS A 78 -1.84 4.13 3.25
CA LYS A 78 -2.24 5.46 3.74
C LYS A 78 -3.33 5.39 4.80
N ASN A 79 -4.16 4.35 4.80
CA ASN A 79 -5.21 4.12 5.79
C ASN A 79 -4.68 3.44 7.07
N ASP A 80 -3.40 3.03 7.09
CA ASP A 80 -2.80 2.18 8.12
C ASP A 80 -3.51 0.83 8.31
N ASP A 81 -3.95 0.22 7.20
CA ASP A 81 -4.80 -0.99 7.18
C ASP A 81 -3.98 -2.25 6.84
N PRO A 82 -3.42 -2.97 7.83
CA PRO A 82 -2.57 -4.13 7.60
C PRO A 82 -3.32 -5.34 7.02
N ASP A 83 -4.62 -5.47 7.30
CA ASP A 83 -5.43 -6.59 6.81
C ASP A 83 -5.67 -6.42 5.31
N MET A 84 -6.03 -5.21 4.87
CA MET A 84 -6.15 -4.88 3.46
C MET A 84 -4.82 -5.03 2.71
N ILE A 85 -3.69 -4.64 3.32
CA ILE A 85 -2.36 -4.84 2.73
C ILE A 85 -2.09 -6.32 2.48
N SER A 86 -2.36 -7.16 3.48
CA SER A 86 -2.14 -8.62 3.40
C SER A 86 -2.96 -9.24 2.29
N LEU A 87 -4.23 -8.87 2.22
CA LEU A 87 -5.17 -9.32 1.21
C LEU A 87 -4.72 -8.89 -0.20
N LEU A 88 -4.39 -7.62 -0.41
CA LEU A 88 -3.96 -7.15 -1.73
C LEU A 88 -2.67 -7.84 -2.21
N ILE A 89 -1.70 -8.05 -1.31
CA ILE A 89 -0.45 -8.75 -1.63
C ILE A 89 -0.71 -10.23 -1.94
N LYS A 90 -1.59 -10.90 -1.19
CA LYS A 90 -2.02 -12.28 -1.43
C LYS A 90 -2.62 -12.47 -2.84
N HIS A 91 -3.35 -11.46 -3.33
CA HIS A 91 -3.93 -11.46 -4.68
C HIS A 91 -3.01 -10.87 -5.77
N GLY A 92 -1.72 -10.70 -5.49
CA GLY A 92 -0.70 -10.38 -6.51
C GLY A 92 -0.22 -8.92 -6.55
N ALA A 93 -0.61 -8.07 -5.58
CA ALA A 93 -0.04 -6.72 -5.50
C ALA A 93 1.46 -6.77 -5.16
N SER A 94 2.28 -6.11 -5.99
CA SER A 94 3.73 -6.05 -5.80
C SER A 94 4.14 -4.97 -4.79
N MET A 95 4.82 -5.39 -3.72
CA MET A 95 5.42 -4.50 -2.70
C MET A 95 6.59 -3.68 -3.24
N GLU A 96 7.42 -4.25 -4.11
CA GLU A 96 8.62 -3.59 -4.63
C GLU A 96 8.26 -2.47 -5.62
N ASN A 97 7.32 -2.72 -6.53
CA ASN A 97 6.97 -1.75 -7.56
C ASN A 97 6.31 -0.48 -6.99
N THR A 98 5.71 -0.56 -5.80
CA THR A 98 5.06 0.56 -5.12
C THR A 98 5.99 1.34 -4.19
N ASN A 99 7.20 0.85 -3.90
CA ASN A 99 7.97 1.29 -2.73
C ASN A 99 7.08 1.28 -1.45
N ALA A 100 6.31 0.20 -1.26
CA ALA A 100 5.28 0.11 -0.23
C ALA A 100 5.81 0.40 1.19
N PHE A 101 6.96 -0.18 1.52
CA PHE A 101 7.59 -0.03 2.83
C PHE A 101 8.01 1.43 3.09
N ASP A 102 8.72 2.04 2.15
CA ASP A 102 9.06 3.46 2.16
C ASP A 102 7.86 4.37 2.37
N LEU A 103 6.74 4.07 1.70
CA LEU A 103 5.51 4.83 1.83
C LEU A 103 4.94 4.72 3.25
N ALA A 104 4.90 3.53 3.84
CA ALA A 104 4.45 3.34 5.22
C ALA A 104 5.31 4.15 6.20
N LEU A 105 6.63 4.14 6.00
CA LEU A 105 7.58 4.86 6.86
C LEU A 105 7.44 6.39 6.75
N VAL A 106 7.41 6.93 5.53
CA VAL A 106 7.28 8.38 5.29
C VAL A 106 5.92 8.93 5.73
N ASN A 107 4.87 8.11 5.67
CA ASN A 107 3.55 8.47 6.21
C ASN A 107 3.38 8.12 7.69
N ARG A 108 4.40 7.52 8.32
CA ARG A 108 4.40 7.14 9.74
C ARG A 108 3.22 6.23 10.09
N ARG A 109 3.12 5.13 9.36
CA ARG A 109 2.08 4.09 9.41
C ARG A 109 2.69 2.83 10.01
N ILE A 110 2.74 2.76 11.35
CA ILE A 110 3.46 1.68 12.05
C ILE A 110 2.83 0.32 11.78
N ALA A 111 1.49 0.20 11.78
CA ALA A 111 0.82 -1.08 11.56
C ALA A 111 1.12 -1.61 10.16
N SER A 112 1.05 -0.74 9.16
CA SER A 112 1.43 -1.06 7.77
C SER A 112 2.91 -1.43 7.66
N ALA A 113 3.81 -0.67 8.29
CA ALA A 113 5.24 -0.94 8.24
C ALA A 113 5.57 -2.31 8.87
N ARG A 114 4.96 -2.63 10.03
CA ARG A 114 5.07 -3.94 10.68
C ARG A 114 4.58 -5.05 9.77
N LYS A 115 3.38 -4.90 9.20
CA LYS A 115 2.80 -5.89 8.29
C LYS A 115 3.70 -6.13 7.07
N LEU A 116 4.25 -5.08 6.49
CA LEU A 116 5.16 -5.19 5.34
C LEU A 116 6.46 -5.91 5.72
N LEU A 117 7.02 -5.71 6.91
CA LEU A 117 8.15 -6.50 7.41
C LEU A 117 7.79 -7.97 7.58
N GLU A 118 6.62 -8.28 8.15
CA GLU A 118 6.12 -9.66 8.27
C GLU A 118 5.96 -10.34 6.89
N LEU A 119 5.62 -9.57 5.85
CA LEU A 119 5.50 -10.04 4.48
C LEU A 119 6.84 -10.10 3.73
N GLY A 120 7.96 -9.77 4.40
CA GLY A 120 9.31 -9.91 3.86
C GLY A 120 9.93 -8.63 3.29
N ALA A 121 9.40 -7.44 3.62
CA ALA A 121 10.07 -6.19 3.27
C ALA A 121 11.45 -6.10 3.93
N ASP A 122 12.46 -5.68 3.17
CA ASP A 122 13.82 -5.53 3.67
C ASP A 122 13.97 -4.25 4.52
N ILE A 123 14.24 -4.43 5.82
CA ILE A 123 14.46 -3.35 6.80
C ILE A 123 15.64 -2.45 6.44
N ASN A 124 16.60 -2.96 5.67
CA ASN A 124 17.78 -2.24 5.20
C ASN A 124 17.76 -2.01 3.67
N GLY A 125 16.64 -2.33 3.01
CA GLY A 125 16.48 -2.28 1.57
C GLY A 125 16.68 -0.88 1.01
N MET A 126 17.65 -0.72 0.11
CA MET A 126 17.85 0.57 -0.55
C MET A 126 16.71 0.84 -1.52
N SER A 127 15.86 1.80 -1.17
CA SER A 127 14.83 2.28 -2.09
C SER A 127 15.46 3.04 -3.26
N ALA A 128 14.93 2.84 -4.45
CA ALA A 128 15.23 3.68 -5.61
C ALA A 128 14.09 4.69 -5.77
N VAL A 129 14.40 5.98 -5.63
CA VAL A 129 13.45 7.02 -6.05
C VAL A 129 13.62 7.23 -7.54
N ARG A 130 12.53 7.11 -8.28
CA ARG A 130 12.49 7.58 -9.67
C ARG A 130 12.48 9.10 -9.65
N HIS A 131 13.60 9.71 -10.02
CA HIS A 131 13.64 11.13 -10.32
C HIS A 131 13.27 11.34 -11.78
N HIS A 132 12.18 12.07 -12.01
CA HIS A 132 11.80 12.55 -13.32
C HIS A 132 12.60 13.82 -13.61
N ARG A 133 13.52 13.78 -14.56
CA ARG A 133 14.21 14.96 -15.11
C ARG A 133 13.69 15.21 -16.52
N LYS A 134 13.65 16.47 -16.98
CA LYS A 134 13.37 16.77 -18.40
C LYS A 134 14.40 16.00 -19.25
N GLY A 135 13.95 14.96 -19.97
CA GLY A 135 14.79 14.09 -20.81
C GLY A 135 14.89 12.61 -20.39
N GLY A 136 14.29 12.18 -19.26
CA GLY A 136 14.24 10.76 -18.88
C GLY A 136 14.03 10.52 -17.38
N THR A 137 13.81 9.27 -17.00
CA THR A 137 13.70 8.85 -15.59
C THR A 137 15.00 8.21 -15.12
N SER A 138 15.67 8.83 -14.15
CA SER A 138 16.86 8.25 -13.51
C SER A 138 16.47 7.67 -12.14
N LYS A 139 16.80 6.39 -11.89
CA LYS A 139 16.70 5.80 -10.55
C LYS A 139 17.84 6.36 -9.70
N VAL A 140 17.53 7.18 -8.70
CA VAL A 140 18.50 7.66 -7.70
C VAL A 140 18.32 6.81 -6.45
N LYS A 141 19.41 6.34 -5.85
CA LYS A 141 19.36 5.61 -4.58
C LYS A 141 18.90 6.55 -3.47
N ALA A 142 17.81 6.19 -2.78
CA ALA A 142 17.12 7.00 -1.78
C ALA A 142 17.72 6.90 -0.36
N GLY A 143 18.75 6.09 -0.19
CA GLY A 143 19.25 5.67 1.13
C GLY A 143 18.48 4.46 1.69
N THR A 144 18.83 4.05 2.91
CA THR A 144 18.13 2.99 3.65
C THR A 144 16.79 3.50 4.21
N PRO A 145 15.88 2.63 4.66
CA PRO A 145 14.62 3.03 5.29
C PRO A 145 14.79 4.03 6.46
N LEU A 146 15.88 3.91 7.21
CA LEU A 146 16.24 4.84 8.28
C LEU A 146 16.54 6.26 7.75
N HIS A 147 17.28 6.36 6.63
CA HIS A 147 17.54 7.64 5.96
C HIS A 147 16.23 8.30 5.49
N ARG A 148 15.25 7.51 5.05
CA ARG A 148 13.94 8.00 4.58
C ARG A 148 13.14 8.63 5.71
N VAL A 149 13.08 8.00 6.88
CA VAL A 149 12.34 8.51 8.05
C VAL A 149 12.97 9.79 8.59
N ILE A 150 14.31 9.86 8.62
CA ILE A 150 15.03 11.04 9.08
C ILE A 150 14.87 12.21 8.10
N GLY A 151 15.02 11.95 6.80
CA GLY A 151 14.87 12.96 5.74
C GLY A 151 13.44 13.37 5.43
N ALA A 152 12.42 12.63 5.92
CA ALA A 152 11.02 12.97 5.72
C ALA A 152 10.62 14.25 6.47
N ALA A 153 9.55 14.91 5.99
CA ALA A 153 9.01 16.11 6.62
C ALA A 153 8.71 15.90 8.12
N ILE A 154 9.06 16.91 8.95
CA ILE A 154 8.85 16.87 10.40
C ILE A 154 7.36 16.68 10.71
N TRP A 155 6.54 17.52 10.09
CA TRP A 155 5.10 17.43 10.20
C TRP A 155 4.51 16.62 9.04
N LYS A 156 3.62 15.68 9.38
CA LYS A 156 2.90 14.86 8.41
C LYS A 156 1.47 14.64 8.93
N PRO A 157 0.45 15.16 8.22
CA PRO A 157 -0.93 15.01 8.66
C PRO A 157 -1.37 13.56 8.58
N GLY A 158 -2.14 13.12 9.58
CA GLY A 158 -2.66 11.75 9.67
C GLY A 158 -1.64 10.69 10.08
N ALA A 159 -0.39 11.05 10.39
CA ALA A 159 0.60 10.11 10.93
C ALA A 159 0.11 9.42 12.22
N THR A 160 0.36 8.10 12.35
CA THR A 160 -0.03 7.36 13.56
C THR A 160 1.03 7.45 14.66
N CYS A 161 2.25 7.88 14.34
CA CYS A 161 3.32 8.06 15.30
C CYS A 161 4.19 9.29 15.01
N SER A 162 5.00 9.67 16.00
CA SER A 162 6.09 10.63 15.86
C SER A 162 7.24 10.05 15.03
N ARG A 163 8.11 10.93 14.50
CA ARG A 163 9.34 10.48 13.82
C ARG A 163 10.22 9.65 14.77
N LYS A 164 10.31 10.04 16.04
CA LYS A 164 11.10 9.34 17.07
C LYS A 164 10.63 7.89 17.23
N GLU A 165 9.32 7.68 17.30
CA GLU A 165 8.76 6.32 17.41
C GLU A 165 9.00 5.50 16.16
N MET A 166 8.91 6.10 14.97
CA MET A 166 9.22 5.38 13.73
C MET A 166 10.71 5.01 13.65
N VAL A 167 11.61 5.90 14.08
CA VAL A 167 13.04 5.58 14.19
C VAL A 167 13.28 4.46 15.19
N ARG A 168 12.65 4.53 16.37
CA ARG A 168 12.72 3.47 17.39
C ARG A 168 12.23 2.13 16.81
N PHE A 169 11.09 2.13 16.13
CA PHE A 169 10.54 0.94 15.48
C PHE A 169 11.54 0.33 14.49
N LEU A 170 12.17 1.13 13.64
CA LEU A 170 13.17 0.64 12.70
C LEU A 170 14.38 0.01 13.41
N LEU A 171 14.91 0.68 14.45
CA LEU A 171 16.06 0.18 15.21
C LEU A 171 15.73 -1.12 15.95
N GLU A 172 14.54 -1.22 16.55
CA GLU A 172 14.05 -2.43 17.23
C GLU A 172 13.87 -3.60 16.25
N ASN A 173 13.68 -3.33 14.96
CA ASN A 173 13.58 -4.35 13.90
C ASN A 173 14.90 -4.55 13.14
N GLY A 174 16.03 -4.04 13.63
CA GLY A 174 17.36 -4.32 13.08
C GLY A 174 17.81 -3.40 11.93
N ALA A 175 17.29 -2.17 11.86
CA ALA A 175 17.80 -1.18 10.92
C ALA A 175 19.24 -0.77 11.27
N ASN A 176 20.14 -0.82 10.28
CA ASN A 176 21.53 -0.42 10.44
C ASN A 176 21.65 1.11 10.57
N THR A 177 22.48 1.56 11.50
CA THR A 177 22.81 2.98 11.72
C THR A 177 24.00 3.46 10.88
N ASP A 178 24.71 2.54 10.24
CA ASP A 178 25.91 2.82 9.49
C ASP A 178 25.65 3.63 8.21
N ILE A 179 26.65 4.43 7.82
CA ILE A 179 26.59 5.22 6.60
C ILE A 179 26.76 4.30 5.40
N VAL A 180 25.72 4.16 4.59
CA VAL A 180 25.76 3.33 3.37
C VAL A 180 26.25 4.17 2.18
N TYR A 181 27.57 4.15 1.92
CA TYR A 181 28.14 4.66 0.66
C TYR A 181 28.14 3.55 -0.41
N GLY A 182 27.03 3.37 -1.13
CA GLY A 182 26.98 2.40 -2.22
C GLY A 182 26.95 0.94 -1.74
N ARG A 183 27.74 0.03 -2.35
CA ARG A 183 27.72 -1.43 -2.07
C ARG A 183 28.50 -1.85 -0.81
N HIS A 184 29.10 -0.90 -0.08
CA HIS A 184 29.92 -1.19 1.09
C HIS A 184 29.35 -0.51 2.33
N THR A 185 29.03 -1.30 3.34
CA THR A 185 28.76 -0.85 4.71
C THR A 185 30.08 -0.66 5.42
N VAL A 186 30.35 0.53 5.94
CA VAL A 186 31.46 0.76 6.87
C VAL A 186 30.84 0.81 8.26
N GLN A 187 31.16 -0.16 9.12
CA GLN A 187 30.68 -0.16 10.50
C GLN A 187 31.12 1.14 11.18
N ALA A 188 30.16 1.94 11.63
CA ALA A 188 30.47 3.03 12.55
C ALA A 188 30.82 2.36 13.88
N CYS A 189 32.07 2.54 14.31
CA CYS A 189 32.61 1.97 15.53
C CYS A 189 31.62 2.09 16.69
N THR A 190 31.41 0.97 17.36
CA THR A 190 30.72 0.85 18.64
C THR A 190 31.37 1.82 19.64
N ILE A 191 30.58 2.70 20.24
CA ILE A 191 30.95 3.46 21.46
C ILE A 191 30.26 2.83 22.65
#